data_AF-A0A076HJL4-F1
#
_entry.id   AF-A0A076HJL4-F1
#
_cell.length_a   1.000
_cell.length_b   1.000
_cell.length_c   1.000
_cell.angle_alpha   90.00
_cell.angle_beta   90.00
_cell.angle_gamma   90.00
#
_symmetry.space_group_name_H-M   'P 1'
#
loop_
_entity.id
_entity.type
_entity.pdbx_description
1 polymer ?
#
loop_
_entity_poly.entity_id
_entity_poly.type
_entity_poly.pdbx_seq_one_letter_code
_entity_poly.pdbx_strand_id
1 'polypeptide(L)'
;MPTFEQLPGEPADSFAQLLVHRDAGPGRLYRETAVATGSSISTLRRRADRWDWQTRLDVYDAEILKTMGSQSTADVLHRHEKNLREFRDLQLDRSRRLGQLADELMDFVRWSLLQHQHQGLSLQGRELSSALSASCKAMDISMNTEATALGVAELLDQLPS
;
A
#
# COMPACT_ATOMS: atom_id res chain seq x y z
N MET A 1 -23.12 -0.33 -7.24
CA MET A 1 -23.20 -1.24 -8.39
C MET A 1 -23.99 -0.52 -9.46
N PRO A 2 -23.50 -0.46 -10.70
CA PRO A 2 -24.21 0.25 -11.76
C PRO A 2 -25.55 -0.41 -12.04
N THR A 3 -26.59 0.40 -12.20
CA THR A 3 -27.96 -0.11 -12.37
C THR A 3 -28.13 -0.60 -13.80
N PHE A 4 -28.29 -1.92 -13.96
CA PHE A 4 -28.42 -2.56 -15.26
C PHE A 4 -29.89 -2.98 -15.45
N GLU A 5 -30.69 -2.09 -16.03
CA GLU A 5 -32.15 -2.23 -16.09
C GLU A 5 -32.65 -2.81 -17.41
N GLN A 6 -33.85 -3.40 -17.37
CA GLN A 6 -34.59 -3.89 -18.53
C GLN A 6 -35.13 -2.70 -19.33
N LEU A 7 -35.00 -2.75 -20.66
CA LEU A 7 -35.54 -1.68 -21.52
C LEU A 7 -37.08 -1.75 -21.64
N PRO A 8 -37.77 -0.62 -21.83
CA PRO A 8 -39.20 -0.61 -22.11
C PRO A 8 -39.55 -1.46 -23.33
N GLY A 9 -40.42 -2.47 -23.15
CA GLY A 9 -40.82 -3.38 -24.22
C GLY A 9 -39.84 -4.52 -24.51
N GLU A 10 -38.70 -4.60 -23.82
CA GLU A 10 -37.81 -5.76 -23.87
C GLU A 10 -38.53 -6.96 -23.23
N PRO A 11 -38.63 -8.12 -23.89
CA PRO A 11 -39.17 -9.32 -23.27
C PRO A 11 -38.34 -9.75 -22.04
N ALA A 12 -39.01 -10.17 -20.97
CA ALA A 12 -38.34 -10.55 -19.73
C ALA A 12 -37.35 -11.72 -19.92
N ASP A 13 -37.63 -12.64 -20.83
CA ASP A 13 -36.73 -13.74 -21.18
C ASP A 13 -35.49 -13.26 -21.94
N SER A 14 -35.63 -12.24 -22.79
CA SER A 14 -34.50 -11.57 -23.45
C SER A 14 -33.60 -10.89 -22.42
N PHE A 15 -34.19 -10.15 -21.49
CA PHE A 15 -33.42 -9.48 -20.44
C PHE A 15 -32.73 -10.47 -19.49
N ALA A 16 -33.40 -11.56 -19.10
CA ALA A 16 -32.79 -12.62 -18.30
C ALA A 16 -31.57 -13.25 -19.00
N GLN A 17 -31.65 -13.47 -20.32
CA GLN A 17 -30.51 -13.97 -21.10
C GLN A 17 -29.35 -12.97 -21.17
N LEU A 18 -29.66 -11.67 -21.26
CA LEU A 18 -28.65 -10.62 -21.18
C LEU A 18 -27.95 -10.61 -19.83
N LEU A 19 -28.66 -10.79 -18.71
CA LEU A 19 -28.04 -10.89 -17.39
C LEU A 19 -27.08 -12.08 -17.30
N VAL A 20 -27.48 -13.25 -17.81
CA VAL A 20 -26.61 -14.43 -17.89
C VAL A 20 -25.39 -14.15 -18.78
N HIS A 21 -25.56 -13.42 -19.89
CA HIS A 21 -24.45 -13.06 -20.77
C HIS A 21 -23.49 -12.05 -20.12
N ARG A 22 -24.02 -11.06 -19.38
CA ARG A 22 -23.27 -10.07 -18.61
C ARG A 22 -22.40 -10.75 -17.56
N ASP A 23 -22.98 -11.68 -16.81
CA ASP A 23 -22.34 -12.33 -15.66
C ASP A 23 -21.22 -13.29 -16.08
N ALA A 24 -21.11 -13.65 -17.37
CA ALA A 24 -19.97 -14.35 -17.94
C ALA A 24 -18.69 -13.48 -18.02
N GLY A 25 -18.81 -12.16 -17.86
CA GLY A 25 -17.68 -11.23 -17.77
C GLY A 25 -17.05 -10.82 -19.11
N PRO A 26 -15.91 -10.10 -19.07
CA PRO A 26 -15.20 -9.65 -20.27
C PRO A 26 -14.70 -10.81 -21.12
N GLY A 27 -14.93 -10.77 -22.43
CA GLY A 27 -14.59 -11.87 -23.35
C GLY A 27 -15.67 -12.94 -23.51
N ARG A 28 -16.84 -12.74 -22.88
CA ARG A 28 -18.06 -13.56 -23.01
C ARG A 28 -18.37 -14.02 -24.44
N LEU A 29 -18.70 -15.30 -24.58
CA LEU A 29 -19.08 -15.90 -25.86
C LEU A 29 -20.56 -16.29 -25.86
N TYR A 30 -21.28 -15.95 -26.94
CA TYR A 30 -22.67 -16.36 -27.12
C TYR A 30 -22.91 -17.88 -27.04
N ARG A 31 -21.88 -18.69 -27.29
CA ARG A 31 -21.95 -20.16 -27.15
C ARG A 31 -22.21 -20.56 -25.70
N GLU A 32 -21.56 -19.92 -24.74
CA GLU A 32 -21.67 -20.26 -23.31
C GLU A 32 -23.04 -19.85 -22.79
N THR A 33 -23.50 -18.66 -23.17
CA THR A 33 -24.85 -18.19 -22.86
C THR A 33 -25.93 -19.04 -23.51
N ALA A 34 -25.73 -19.52 -24.74
CA ALA A 34 -26.65 -20.42 -25.42
C ALA A 34 -26.84 -21.74 -24.64
N VAL A 35 -25.74 -22.32 -24.15
CA VAL A 35 -25.78 -23.52 -23.29
C VAL A 35 -26.51 -23.22 -21.98
N ALA A 36 -26.16 -22.12 -21.30
CA ALA A 36 -26.74 -21.77 -20.00
C ALA A 36 -28.23 -21.43 -20.06
N THR A 37 -28.71 -20.90 -21.19
CA THR A 37 -30.10 -20.43 -21.36
C THR A 37 -30.96 -21.36 -22.20
N GLY A 38 -30.41 -22.48 -22.68
CA GLY A 38 -31.09 -23.42 -23.58
C GLY A 38 -31.50 -22.81 -24.93
N SER A 39 -30.91 -21.68 -25.31
CA SER A 39 -31.29 -20.91 -26.51
C SER A 39 -30.28 -21.07 -27.63
N SER A 40 -30.72 -20.87 -28.88
CA SER A 40 -29.78 -20.89 -30.01
C SER A 40 -28.92 -19.62 -30.05
N ILE A 41 -27.66 -19.75 -30.49
CA ILE A 41 -26.76 -18.61 -30.71
C ILE A 41 -27.38 -17.59 -31.68
N SER A 42 -28.09 -18.05 -32.71
CA SER A 42 -28.80 -17.18 -33.65
C SER A 42 -29.90 -16.35 -32.99
N THR A 43 -30.62 -16.91 -32.02
CA THR A 43 -31.64 -16.21 -31.26
C THR A 43 -31.02 -15.15 -30.36
N LEU A 44 -29.92 -15.50 -29.68
CA LEU A 44 -29.18 -14.58 -28.81
C LEU A 44 -28.61 -13.40 -29.62
N ARG A 45 -27.99 -13.64 -30.78
CA ARG A 45 -27.48 -12.56 -31.64
C ARG A 45 -28.59 -11.62 -32.10
N ARG A 46 -29.72 -12.17 -32.58
CA ARG A 46 -30.87 -11.35 -32.99
C ARG A 46 -31.41 -10.51 -31.84
N ARG A 47 -31.45 -11.04 -30.62
CA ARG A 47 -31.87 -10.29 -29.42
C ARG A 47 -30.84 -9.23 -29.05
N ALA A 48 -29.55 -9.57 -29.12
CA ALA A 48 -28.45 -8.66 -28.87
C ALA A 48 -28.47 -7.45 -29.81
N ASP A 49 -28.68 -7.69 -31.10
CA ASP A 49 -28.80 -6.62 -32.11
C ASP A 49 -30.05 -5.78 -31.87
N ARG A 50 -31.20 -6.42 -31.56
CA ARG A 50 -32.48 -5.72 -31.38
C ARG A 50 -32.53 -4.84 -30.13
N TRP A 51 -31.87 -5.26 -29.06
CA TRP A 51 -31.92 -4.60 -27.74
C TRP A 51 -30.58 -3.98 -27.33
N ASP A 52 -29.69 -3.81 -28.30
CA ASP A 52 -28.38 -3.17 -28.18
C ASP A 52 -27.57 -3.67 -26.96
N TRP A 53 -27.45 -4.99 -26.86
CA TRP A 53 -26.76 -5.62 -25.73
C TRP A 53 -25.30 -5.19 -25.65
N GLN A 54 -24.64 -5.04 -26.81
CA GLN A 54 -23.21 -4.68 -26.86
C GLN A 54 -22.95 -3.35 -26.16
N THR A 55 -23.65 -2.28 -26.56
CA THR A 55 -23.48 -0.95 -25.96
C THR A 55 -23.79 -0.95 -24.46
N ARG A 56 -24.86 -1.63 -24.04
CA ARG A 56 -25.24 -1.75 -22.62
C ARG A 56 -24.15 -2.43 -21.81
N LEU A 57 -23.61 -3.53 -22.33
CA LEU A 57 -22.55 -4.30 -21.68
C LEU A 57 -21.22 -3.53 -21.65
N ASP A 58 -20.91 -2.76 -22.69
CA ASP A 58 -19.70 -1.93 -22.75
C ASP A 58 -19.74 -0.81 -21.68
N VAL A 59 -20.89 -0.16 -21.49
CA VAL A 59 -21.09 0.83 -20.42
C VAL A 59 -20.94 0.17 -19.05
N TYR A 60 -21.58 -0.98 -18.83
CA TYR A 60 -21.49 -1.73 -17.58
C TYR A 60 -20.03 -2.14 -17.26
N ASP A 61 -19.34 -2.73 -18.24
CA ASP A 61 -17.95 -3.17 -18.07
C ASP A 61 -17.01 -1.97 -17.82
N ALA A 62 -17.22 -0.84 -18.49
CA ALA A 62 -16.42 0.37 -18.26
C ALA A 62 -16.58 0.90 -16.83
N GLU A 63 -17.80 0.89 -16.28
CA GLU A 63 -18.05 1.32 -14.90
C GLU A 63 -17.49 0.33 -13.87
N ILE A 64 -17.59 -0.97 -14.14
CA ILE A 64 -16.98 -2.00 -13.30
C ILE A 64 -15.45 -1.87 -13.31
N LEU A 65 -14.83 -1.73 -14.49
CA LEU A 65 -13.38 -1.53 -14.62
C LEU A 65 -12.91 -0.26 -13.92
N LYS A 66 -13.67 0.84 -14.03
CA LYS A 66 -13.39 2.08 -13.30
C LYS A 66 -13.45 1.87 -11.79
N THR A 67 -14.46 1.16 -11.31
CA THR A 67 -14.64 0.85 -9.89
C THR A 67 -13.51 -0.03 -9.37
N MET A 68 -13.19 -1.12 -10.09
CA MET A 68 -12.08 -2.02 -9.75
C MET A 68 -10.72 -1.32 -9.79
N GLY A 69 -10.48 -0.45 -10.78
CA GLY A 69 -9.26 0.37 -10.86
C GLY A 69 -9.14 1.34 -9.69
N SER A 70 -10.24 2.00 -9.31
CA SER A 70 -10.26 2.90 -8.15
C SER A 70 -10.06 2.18 -6.83
N GLN A 71 -10.67 1.00 -6.63
CA GLN A 71 -10.47 0.17 -5.45
C GLN A 71 -9.04 -0.34 -5.38
N SER A 72 -8.49 -0.84 -6.48
CA SER A 72 -7.09 -1.27 -6.54
C SER A 72 -6.13 -0.13 -6.23
N THR A 73 -6.44 1.11 -6.64
CA THR A 73 -5.62 2.28 -6.34
C THR A 73 -5.74 2.68 -4.86
N ALA A 74 -6.95 2.66 -4.31
CA ALA A 74 -7.19 2.90 -2.88
C ALA A 74 -6.48 1.87 -1.98
N ASP A 75 -6.53 0.59 -2.34
CA ASP A 75 -5.83 -0.48 -1.61
C ASP A 75 -4.31 -0.32 -1.67
N VAL A 76 -3.78 0.09 -2.83
CA VAL A 76 -2.35 0.38 -3.00
C VAL A 76 -1.93 1.59 -2.17
N LEU A 77 -2.72 2.67 -2.18
CA LEU A 77 -2.47 3.86 -1.37
C LEU A 77 -2.52 3.52 0.13
N HIS A 78 -3.52 2.78 0.58
CA HIS A 78 -3.64 2.38 1.97
C HIS A 78 -2.48 1.47 2.42
N ARG A 79 -2.06 0.53 1.57
CA ARG A 79 -0.87 -0.30 1.82
C ARG A 79 0.40 0.55 1.86
N HIS A 80 0.54 1.52 0.97
CA HIS A 80 1.69 2.41 0.94
C HIS A 80 1.77 3.27 2.21
N GLU A 81 0.64 3.86 2.62
CA GLU A 81 0.54 4.63 3.87
C GLU A 81 0.91 3.78 5.09
N LYS A 82 0.38 2.55 5.17
CA LYS A 82 0.74 1.61 6.25
C LYS A 82 2.24 1.33 6.28
N ASN A 83 2.84 1.05 5.13
CA ASN A 83 4.29 0.78 5.03
C ASN A 83 5.13 2.00 5.47
N LEU A 84 4.70 3.23 5.13
CA LEU A 84 5.36 4.46 5.55
C LEU A 84 5.30 4.65 7.07
N ARG A 85 4.14 4.39 7.68
CA ARG A 85 3.98 4.42 9.15
C ARG A 85 4.89 3.40 9.84
N GLU A 86 4.91 2.15 9.37
CA GLU A 86 5.78 1.11 9.91
C GLU A 86 7.27 1.46 9.76
N PHE A 87 7.66 2.00 8.60
CA PHE A 87 9.03 2.46 8.37
C PHE A 87 9.42 3.59 9.31
N ARG A 88 8.57 4.61 9.48
CA ARG A 88 8.79 5.71 10.44
C ARG A 88 9.00 5.18 11.85
N ASP A 89 8.11 4.30 12.31
CA ASP A 89 8.16 3.76 13.67
C ASP A 89 9.44 2.95 13.91
N LEU A 90 9.88 2.19 12.90
CA LEU A 90 11.16 1.48 12.93
C LEU A 90 12.36 2.42 13.01
N GLN A 91 12.37 3.53 12.26
CA GLN A 91 13.45 4.52 12.34
C GLN A 91 13.49 5.20 13.70
N LEU A 92 12.33 5.54 14.29
CA LEU A 92 12.27 6.12 15.64
C LEU A 92 12.79 5.16 16.71
N ASP A 93 12.40 3.88 16.66
CA ASP A 93 12.93 2.87 17.58
C ASP A 93 14.45 2.71 17.43
N ARG A 94 14.94 2.66 16.18
CA ARG A 94 16.38 2.56 15.91
C ARG A 94 17.16 3.77 16.43
N SER A 95 16.66 4.98 16.18
CA SER A 95 17.25 6.23 16.68
C SER A 95 17.33 6.21 18.21
N ARG A 96 16.23 5.87 18.89
CA ARG A 96 16.22 5.77 20.37
C ARG A 96 17.27 4.81 20.91
N ARG A 97 17.38 3.61 20.32
CA ARG A 97 18.38 2.62 20.75
C ARG A 97 19.80 3.08 20.51
N LEU A 98 20.07 3.72 19.36
CA LEU A 98 21.39 4.26 19.05
C LEU A 98 21.76 5.41 19.99
N GLY A 99 20.81 6.29 20.32
CA GLY A 99 20.99 7.34 21.31
C GLY A 99 21.35 6.77 22.69
N GLN A 100 20.59 5.79 23.17
CA GLN A 100 20.85 5.12 24.45
C GLN A 100 22.25 4.49 24.50
N LEU A 101 22.65 3.76 23.45
CA LEU A 101 23.98 3.15 23.39
C LEU A 101 25.11 4.19 23.35
N ALA A 102 24.88 5.33 22.67
CA ALA A 102 25.84 6.43 22.66
C ALA A 102 26.01 7.04 24.05
N ASP A 103 24.90 7.27 24.77
CA ASP A 103 24.92 7.77 26.14
C ASP A 103 25.64 6.81 27.09
N GLU A 104 25.34 5.50 27.02
CA GLU A 104 26.00 4.46 27.81
C GLU A 104 27.52 4.40 27.55
N LEU A 105 27.94 4.52 26.29
CA LEU A 105 29.36 4.57 25.92
C LEU A 105 30.03 5.84 26.46
N MET A 106 29.38 7.00 26.36
CA MET A 106 29.90 8.25 26.93
C MET A 106 30.05 8.16 28.46
N ASP A 107 29.07 7.57 29.13
CA ASP A 107 29.09 7.36 30.57
C ASP A 107 30.22 6.43 31.00
N PHE A 108 30.44 5.34 30.25
CA PHE A 108 31.56 4.43 30.48
C PHE A 108 32.92 5.13 30.29
N VAL A 109 33.06 5.92 29.21
CA VAL A 109 34.29 6.70 28.96
C VAL A 109 34.52 7.70 30.11
N ARG A 110 33.48 8.42 30.54
CA ARG A 110 33.54 9.36 31.66
C ARG A 110 33.98 8.66 32.94
N TRP A 111 33.39 7.52 33.26
CA TRP A 111 33.74 6.74 34.46
C TRP A 111 35.20 6.27 34.41
N SER A 112 35.64 5.71 33.27
CA SER A 112 37.01 5.23 33.08
C SER A 112 38.05 6.35 33.25
N LEU A 113 37.76 7.54 32.72
CA LEU A 113 38.59 8.74 32.89
C LEU A 113 38.76 9.12 34.37
N LEU A 114 37.66 9.16 35.13
CA LEU A 114 37.68 9.51 36.55
C LEU A 114 38.49 8.48 37.36
N GLN A 115 38.32 7.18 37.09
CA GLN A 115 39.06 6.13 37.80
C GLN A 115 40.57 6.22 37.57
N HIS A 116 41.00 6.45 36.33
CA HIS A 116 42.42 6.60 36.03
C HIS A 116 43.03 7.85 36.67
N GLN A 117 42.28 8.96 36.70
CA GLN A 117 42.70 10.18 37.40
C GLN A 117 42.87 9.93 38.90
N HIS A 118 41.95 9.22 39.55
CA HIS A 118 42.04 8.88 40.97
C HIS A 118 43.22 7.96 41.31
N GLN A 119 43.57 7.04 40.40
CA GLN A 119 44.64 6.06 40.61
C GLN A 119 46.03 6.57 40.16
N GLY A 120 46.12 7.78 39.61
CA GLY A 120 47.37 8.33 39.07
C GLY A 120 47.91 7.55 37.87
N LEU A 121 47.06 6.77 37.20
CA LEU A 121 47.43 5.93 36.07
C LEU A 121 47.32 6.72 34.75
N SER A 122 48.27 6.49 33.85
CA SER A 122 48.22 7.02 32.49
C SER A 122 47.19 6.25 31.67
N LEU A 123 46.23 6.96 31.08
CA LEU A 123 45.27 6.40 30.14
C LEU A 123 45.94 6.10 28.79
N GLN A 124 45.67 4.93 28.23
CA GLN A 124 46.00 4.67 26.82
C GLN A 124 45.03 5.49 25.94
N GLY A 125 45.43 6.70 25.55
CA GLY A 125 44.58 7.68 24.86
C GLY A 125 43.89 7.18 23.58
N ARG A 126 44.37 6.09 22.99
CA ARG A 126 43.79 5.48 21.78
C ARG A 126 42.42 4.86 22.03
N GLU A 127 42.21 4.19 23.17
CA GLU A 127 40.95 3.50 23.47
C GLU A 127 39.84 4.50 23.81
N LEU A 128 40.16 5.51 24.63
CA LEU A 128 39.25 6.62 24.93
C LEU A 128 38.83 7.40 23.69
N SER A 129 39.80 7.76 22.85
CA SER A 129 39.52 8.48 21.60
C SER A 129 38.62 7.67 20.67
N SER A 130 38.80 6.35 20.63
CA SER A 130 37.97 5.47 19.80
C SER A 130 36.54 5.36 20.32
N ALA A 131 36.35 5.24 21.63
CA ALA A 131 35.03 5.16 22.26
C ALA A 131 34.25 6.49 22.16
N LEU A 132 34.92 7.63 22.39
CA LEU A 132 34.34 8.96 22.15
C LEU A 132 33.93 9.15 20.69
N SER A 133 34.81 8.77 19.75
CA SER A 133 34.51 8.90 18.31
C SER A 133 33.35 8.00 17.89
N ALA A 134 33.27 6.78 18.43
CA ALA A 134 32.16 5.88 18.19
C ALA A 134 30.84 6.43 18.75
N SER A 135 30.88 7.04 19.94
CA SER A 135 29.71 7.66 20.59
C SER A 135 29.19 8.86 19.79
N CYS A 136 30.07 9.81 19.43
CA CYS A 136 29.67 10.95 18.59
C CYS A 136 29.08 10.49 17.26
N LYS A 137 29.69 9.48 16.61
CA LYS A 137 29.18 8.93 15.36
C LYS A 137 27.83 8.24 15.53
N ALA A 138 27.61 7.54 16.65
CA ALA A 138 26.32 6.93 16.96
C ALA A 138 25.23 8.01 17.19
N MET A 139 25.56 9.12 17.84
CA MET A 139 24.65 10.27 17.97
C MET A 139 24.31 10.89 16.62
N ASP A 140 25.30 11.15 15.75
CA ASP A 140 25.07 11.69 14.42
C ASP A 140 24.15 10.80 13.58
N ILE A 141 24.37 9.48 13.62
CA ILE A 141 23.52 8.50 12.93
C ILE A 141 22.11 8.52 13.53
N SER A 142 21.99 8.60 14.85
CA SER A 142 20.69 8.67 15.53
C SER A 142 19.89 9.90 15.09
N MET A 143 20.52 11.08 15.09
CA MET A 143 19.88 12.34 14.68
C MET A 143 19.43 12.31 13.22
N ASN A 144 20.27 11.77 12.32
CA ASN A 144 19.90 11.62 10.90
C ASN A 144 18.74 10.63 10.70
N THR A 145 18.70 9.58 11.52
CA THR A 145 17.63 8.58 11.50
C THR A 145 16.31 9.19 11.99
N GLU A 146 16.36 10.01 13.04
CA GLU A 146 15.21 10.76 13.54
C GLU A 146 14.70 11.79 12.52
N ALA A 147 15.60 12.55 11.88
CA ALA A 147 15.25 13.48 10.81
C ALA A 147 14.56 12.77 9.63
N THR A 148 15.00 11.54 9.29
CA THR A 148 14.34 10.72 8.28
C THR A 148 12.92 10.33 8.72
N ALA A 149 12.72 9.96 9.99
CA ALA A 149 11.40 9.65 10.51
C ALA A 149 10.46 10.88 10.50
N LEU A 150 10.97 12.06 10.85
CA LEU A 150 10.23 13.32 10.77
C LEU A 150 9.80 13.65 9.34
N GLY A 151 10.70 13.52 8.37
CA GLY A 151 10.35 13.72 6.95
C GLY A 151 9.27 12.75 6.45
N VAL A 152 9.27 11.50 6.93
CA VAL A 152 8.18 10.55 6.63
C VAL A 152 6.88 10.94 7.31
N ALA A 153 6.91 11.49 8.53
CA ALA A 153 5.72 11.99 9.21
C ALA A 153 5.10 13.18 8.46
N GLU A 154 5.91 14.14 8.03
CA GLU A 154 5.46 15.27 7.21
C GLU A 154 4.85 14.83 5.88
N LEU A 155 5.44 13.80 5.24
CA LEU A 155 4.91 13.22 4.01
C LEU A 155 3.55 12.53 4.23
N LEU A 156 3.38 11.84 5.36
CA LEU A 156 2.10 11.23 5.74
C LEU A 156 1.01 12.28 5.99
N ASP A 157 1.34 13.42 6.60
CA ASP A 157 0.39 14.51 6.87
C ASP A 157 -0.07 15.23 5.58
N GLN A 158 0.70 15.12 4.50
CA GLN A 158 0.36 15.67 3.18
C GLN A 158 -0.49 14.74 2.32
N LEU A 159 -0.70 13.49 2.72
CA LEU A 159 -1.56 12.57 1.99
C LEU A 159 -3.05 12.95 2.20
N PRO A 160 -3.86 13.00 1.15
CA PRO A 160 -5.29 13.32 1.27
C PRO A 160 -6.00 12.25 2.12
N SER A 161 -6.84 12.73 3.06
CA SER A 161 -7.66 11.92 3.97
C SER A 161 -8.72 11.09 3.26
#